data_AF-A0A1V5N149-F1
#
_entry.id   AF-A0A1V5N149-F1
#
_cell.length_a   1.000
_cell.length_b   1.000
_cell.length_c   1.000
_cell.angle_alpha   90.00
_cell.angle_beta   90.00
_cell.angle_gamma   90.00
#
_symmetry.space_group_name_H-M   'P 1'
#
loop_
_entity.id
_entity.type
_entity.pdbx_description
1 polymer ?
#
loop_
_entity_poly.entity_id
_entity_poly.type
_entity_poly.pdbx_seq_one_letter_code
_entity_poly.pdbx_strand_id
1 'polypeptide(L)'
;MPETTVELICNGRSAGFAEETDAGEYQLFIDSSLIREGENLLLARAFDSLGNSSELSDLQTFVYDQNAPLVTAIVVDSLWLNYGPTQISIIFAEKDINPDSVLSQDNYLLLAAGGDGTFDDGNEIAIQPTAILYTENTYTLTLVLPQTVTNTSELGPDAYRLLLPAGSGIQDIAGNTIEQSASRDFSVVTAAVIHSHETYSFVTADGNRIKVMIQGDGDASILLGEAVGTENTIEQIVLTNTNDNTTLKITASSGSLPFSIGTILCDSPLGSISTAKAAITDVIRVQQSISKLLVGAIGDNASFHLVSSNTTAEPNKNGLKIYADTIGQNVSFDITGHLQSFQADNYESGELTAQSISRFAITNGNLGAALAVTDDLENLVIPHGDLTGNLTAGDRIGTIQVRRGTVNADIRAAEINAILARAFTGALIRTDTFLNKIKIGSGQDTTISAGTDLFTLKCSGHLIQSTLAAGASLEKIRIGGDALDSFFLSGTDLGPDAQLGGNNDLFNDGNLNLTVKGAYLGSIAAAAVNPGSDLAYFTADDSSAADAVLTVKFSRNTLLETTHDSLFGLLAGGSIQPFKARGQLYQAPLAIDQFRMMLLE
;
A
#
# COMPACT_ATOMS: atom_id res chain seq x y z
N MET A 1 77.62 0.89 -6.40
CA MET A 1 76.50 1.62 -7.03
C MET A 1 75.80 2.39 -5.92
N PRO A 2 75.20 3.57 -6.16
CA PRO A 2 74.42 4.22 -5.11
C PRO A 2 73.22 3.33 -4.79
N GLU A 3 73.17 2.80 -3.57
CA GLU A 3 72.03 2.00 -3.07
C GLU A 3 70.83 2.94 -2.95
N THR A 4 69.93 2.89 -3.93
CA THR A 4 68.65 3.60 -3.89
C THR A 4 67.59 2.60 -3.44
N THR A 5 66.82 2.93 -2.42
CA THR A 5 65.72 2.09 -1.94
C THR A 5 64.39 2.76 -2.21
N VAL A 6 63.40 2.01 -2.70
CA VAL A 6 62.06 2.53 -2.96
C VAL A 6 61.09 1.99 -1.93
N GLU A 7 60.49 2.88 -1.14
CA GLU A 7 59.34 2.54 -0.31
C GLU A 7 58.09 2.51 -1.18
N LEU A 8 57.36 1.41 -1.14
CA LEU A 8 56.01 1.34 -1.69
C LEU A 8 55.01 1.58 -0.57
N ILE A 9 54.01 2.42 -0.82
CA ILE A 9 52.97 2.79 0.13
C ILE A 9 51.64 2.35 -0.47
N CYS A 10 50.97 1.40 0.18
CA CYS A 10 49.66 0.90 -0.21
C CYS A 10 48.61 1.40 0.79
N ASN A 11 47.54 2.04 0.30
CA ASN A 11 46.44 2.57 1.12
C ASN A 11 46.92 3.44 2.31
N GLY A 12 47.98 4.23 2.10
CA GLY A 12 48.57 5.11 3.11
C GLY A 12 49.44 4.42 4.16
N ARG A 13 49.70 3.12 4.02
CA ARG A 13 50.62 2.35 4.87
C ARG A 13 51.83 1.90 4.07
N SER A 14 53.00 1.91 4.68
CA SER A 14 54.21 1.36 4.06
C SER A 14 54.01 -0.14 3.81
N ALA A 15 54.12 -0.55 2.56
CA ALA A 15 54.10 -1.95 2.13
C ALA A 15 55.49 -2.60 2.20
N GLY A 16 56.54 -1.79 2.37
CA GLY A 16 57.93 -2.24 2.48
C GLY A 16 58.86 -1.42 1.60
N PHE A 17 60.14 -1.79 1.64
CA PHE A 17 61.21 -1.18 0.86
C PHE A 17 61.74 -2.19 -0.13
N ALA A 18 61.82 -1.80 -1.40
CA ALA A 18 62.47 -2.55 -2.46
C ALA A 18 63.89 -2.02 -2.68
N GLU A 19 64.84 -2.93 -2.83
CA GLU A 19 66.17 -2.62 -3.35
C GLU A 19 66.16 -2.76 -4.87
N GLU A 20 67.09 -2.05 -5.53
CA GLU A 20 67.24 -2.08 -6.99
C GLU A 20 67.68 -3.49 -7.44
N THR A 21 66.85 -4.15 -8.26
CA THR A 21 67.11 -5.50 -8.77
C THR A 21 67.95 -5.49 -10.05
N ASP A 22 67.71 -4.49 -10.89
CA ASP A 22 68.46 -4.13 -12.09
C ASP A 22 68.41 -2.59 -12.24
N ALA A 23 69.25 -1.99 -13.08
CA ALA A 23 69.33 -0.53 -13.18
C ALA A 23 67.95 0.11 -13.49
N GLY A 24 67.38 0.80 -12.51
CA GLY A 24 66.06 1.43 -12.55
C GLY A 24 64.86 0.52 -12.26
N GLU A 25 65.09 -0.76 -11.97
CA GLU A 25 64.05 -1.77 -11.70
C GLU A 25 64.01 -2.16 -10.22
N TYR A 26 62.79 -2.28 -9.69
CA TYR A 26 62.53 -2.56 -8.28
C TYR A 26 61.39 -3.58 -8.17
N GLN A 27 61.52 -4.51 -7.24
CA GLN A 27 60.48 -5.52 -6.99
C GLN A 27 60.15 -5.60 -5.49
N LEU A 28 58.85 -5.58 -5.17
CA LEU A 28 58.34 -5.79 -3.82
C LEU A 28 57.12 -6.72 -3.87
N PHE A 29 57.05 -7.67 -2.93
CA PHE A 29 55.84 -8.43 -2.68
C PHE A 29 55.03 -7.74 -1.58
N ILE A 30 53.82 -7.30 -1.91
CA ILE A 30 52.90 -6.66 -0.97
C ILE A 30 52.19 -7.75 -0.17
N ASP A 31 52.17 -7.60 1.15
CA ASP A 31 51.37 -8.47 2.01
C ASP A 31 49.87 -8.24 1.74
N SER A 32 49.11 -9.32 1.52
CA SER A 32 47.68 -9.23 1.22
C SER A 32 46.87 -8.56 2.32
N SER A 33 47.36 -8.50 3.57
CA SER A 33 46.75 -7.74 4.67
C SER A 33 46.75 -6.22 4.47
N LEU A 34 47.53 -5.71 3.52
CA LEU A 34 47.54 -4.30 3.14
C LEU A 34 46.61 -3.98 1.96
N ILE A 35 46.17 -5.02 1.24
CA ILE A 35 45.24 -4.94 0.14
C ILE A 35 43.83 -5.10 0.71
N ARG A 36 42.91 -4.24 0.29
CA ARG A 36 41.50 -4.32 0.65
C ARG A 36 40.67 -4.65 -0.57
N GLU A 37 39.48 -5.18 -0.34
CA GLU A 37 38.47 -5.30 -1.38
C GLU A 37 38.18 -3.93 -2.02
N GLY A 38 38.03 -3.92 -3.35
CA GLY A 38 37.77 -2.72 -4.14
C GLY A 38 39.04 -1.94 -4.51
N GLU A 39 38.92 -0.61 -4.60
CA GLU A 39 40.01 0.25 -5.06
C GLU A 39 41.12 0.40 -4.01
N ASN A 40 42.34 0.10 -4.44
CA ASN A 40 43.58 0.21 -3.70
C ASN A 40 44.46 1.29 -4.30
N LEU A 41 45.12 2.05 -3.43
CA LEU A 41 45.99 3.16 -3.80
C LEU A 41 47.46 2.76 -3.65
N LEU A 42 48.29 3.07 -4.63
CA LEU A 42 49.72 2.84 -4.64
C LEU A 42 50.48 4.14 -4.90
N LEU A 43 51.45 4.40 -4.02
CA LEU A 43 52.43 5.47 -4.14
C LEU A 43 53.83 4.90 -3.90
N ALA A 44 54.84 5.51 -4.49
CA ALA A 44 56.23 5.16 -4.26
C ALA A 44 57.04 6.38 -3.81
N ARG A 45 58.07 6.13 -3.00
CA ARG A 45 59.04 7.16 -2.58
C ARG A 45 60.44 6.57 -2.58
N ALA A 46 61.36 7.22 -3.28
CA ALA A 46 62.75 6.79 -3.34
C ALA A 46 63.58 7.44 -2.23
N PHE A 47 64.59 6.72 -1.74
CA PHE A 47 65.59 7.18 -0.78
C PHE A 47 66.98 6.95 -1.35
N ASP A 48 67.82 7.98 -1.31
CA ASP A 48 69.23 7.85 -1.69
C ASP A 48 70.08 7.23 -0.57
N SER A 49 71.33 6.89 -0.88
CA SER A 49 72.29 6.30 0.08
C SER A 49 72.64 7.18 1.30
N LEU A 50 72.25 8.47 1.28
CA LEU A 50 72.42 9.40 2.41
C LEU A 50 71.13 9.55 3.22
N GLY A 51 70.05 8.86 2.83
CA GLY A 51 68.74 8.90 3.47
C GLY A 51 67.84 10.05 3.04
N ASN A 52 68.19 10.81 1.98
CA ASN A 52 67.30 11.85 1.45
C ASN A 52 66.16 11.21 0.68
N SER A 53 64.92 11.66 0.92
CA SER A 53 63.72 11.13 0.25
C SER A 53 63.29 11.99 -0.93
N SER A 54 62.79 11.37 -2.00
CA SER A 54 62.07 12.04 -3.08
C SER A 54 60.69 12.57 -2.61
N GLU A 55 60.04 13.35 -3.48
CA GLU A 55 58.58 13.52 -3.42
C GLU A 55 57.87 12.17 -3.69
N LEU A 56 56.60 12.08 -3.32
CA LEU A 56 55.77 10.91 -3.65
C LEU A 56 55.57 10.83 -5.16
N SER A 57 55.51 9.61 -5.69
CA SER A 57 55.14 9.36 -7.09
C SER A 57 53.73 9.85 -7.39
N ASP A 58 53.38 9.84 -8.68
CA ASP A 58 51.98 9.91 -9.08
C ASP A 58 51.20 8.74 -8.47
N LEU A 59 49.95 9.01 -8.11
CA LEU A 59 49.03 8.03 -7.56
C LEU A 59 48.66 7.00 -8.62
N GLN A 60 48.93 5.73 -8.32
CA GLN A 60 48.45 4.60 -9.09
C GLN A 60 47.30 3.93 -8.33
N THR A 61 46.34 3.37 -9.06
CA THR A 61 45.23 2.61 -8.45
C THR A 61 45.08 1.25 -9.10
N PHE A 62 44.61 0.28 -8.32
CA PHE A 62 44.19 -1.03 -8.83
C PHE A 62 42.97 -1.51 -8.05
N VAL A 63 42.14 -2.33 -8.68
CA VAL A 63 41.00 -2.96 -8.02
C VAL A 63 41.40 -4.37 -7.64
N TYR A 64 41.14 -4.74 -6.39
CA TYR A 64 41.26 -6.11 -5.92
C TYR A 64 39.87 -6.65 -5.62
N ASP A 65 39.55 -7.76 -6.25
CA ASP A 65 38.25 -8.41 -6.14
C ASP A 65 38.44 -9.91 -5.96
N GLN A 66 37.90 -10.43 -4.87
CA GLN A 66 37.90 -11.86 -4.55
C GLN A 66 36.49 -12.44 -4.46
N ASN A 67 35.47 -11.62 -4.68
CA ASN A 67 34.09 -12.09 -4.55
C ASN A 67 33.69 -12.80 -5.83
N ALA A 68 33.23 -14.03 -5.70
CA ALA A 68 32.69 -14.76 -6.83
C ALA A 68 31.31 -14.21 -7.24
N PRO A 69 30.99 -14.19 -8.54
CA PRO A 69 29.72 -13.69 -9.02
C PRO A 69 28.52 -14.45 -8.46
N LEU A 70 27.54 -13.71 -7.94
CA LEU A 70 26.31 -14.26 -7.39
C LEU A 70 25.08 -14.02 -8.28
N VAL A 71 24.28 -15.06 -8.48
CA VAL A 71 22.93 -14.96 -9.07
C VAL A 71 21.93 -14.58 -7.99
N THR A 72 21.24 -13.46 -8.17
CA THR A 72 20.20 -13.00 -7.22
C THR A 72 18.82 -13.52 -7.55
N ALA A 73 18.52 -13.72 -8.84
CA ALA A 73 17.23 -14.20 -9.27
C ALA A 73 17.28 -14.91 -10.62
N ILE A 74 16.43 -15.94 -10.76
CA ILE A 74 16.00 -16.48 -12.05
C ILE A 74 14.51 -16.17 -12.18
N VAL A 75 14.16 -15.34 -13.16
CA VAL A 75 12.82 -14.80 -13.37
C VAL A 75 12.11 -15.62 -14.45
N VAL A 76 11.19 -16.47 -13.99
CA VAL A 76 10.24 -17.23 -14.80
C VAL A 76 9.04 -17.63 -13.93
N ASP A 77 7.85 -17.57 -14.50
CA ASP A 77 6.62 -18.02 -13.85
C ASP A 77 6.65 -19.54 -13.67
N SER A 78 6.15 -20.02 -12.53
CA SER A 78 6.20 -21.44 -12.17
C SER A 78 5.24 -22.32 -12.97
N LEU A 79 4.25 -21.73 -13.64
CA LEU A 79 3.22 -22.45 -14.39
C LEU A 79 2.87 -21.74 -15.70
N TRP A 80 2.87 -22.49 -16.79
CA TRP A 80 2.54 -22.06 -18.14
C TRP A 80 1.48 -22.97 -18.75
N LEU A 81 0.60 -22.41 -19.58
CA LEU A 81 -0.47 -23.16 -20.23
C LEU A 81 -0.15 -23.40 -21.71
N ASN A 82 -0.18 -24.66 -22.13
CA ASN A 82 0.09 -25.20 -23.47
C ASN A 82 1.51 -25.01 -24.00
N TYR A 83 2.09 -23.83 -23.79
CA TYR A 83 3.43 -23.46 -24.26
C TYR A 83 4.18 -22.73 -23.14
N GLY A 84 5.46 -23.08 -22.94
CA GLY A 84 6.33 -22.45 -21.95
C GLY A 84 6.75 -21.01 -22.29
N PRO A 85 7.68 -20.43 -21.52
CA PRO A 85 8.23 -19.11 -21.80
C PRO A 85 8.96 -19.10 -23.15
N THR A 86 9.04 -17.92 -23.78
CA THR A 86 9.95 -17.65 -24.91
C THR A 86 11.29 -17.09 -24.44
N GLN A 87 11.37 -16.62 -23.19
CA GLN A 87 12.58 -16.11 -22.58
C GLN A 87 12.61 -16.35 -21.06
N ILE A 88 13.80 -16.58 -20.52
CA ILE A 88 14.06 -16.63 -19.07
C ILE A 88 15.14 -15.61 -18.74
N SER A 89 14.92 -14.80 -17.70
CA SER A 89 15.90 -13.80 -17.26
C SER A 89 16.66 -14.26 -16.02
N ILE A 90 17.96 -14.02 -15.98
CA ILE A 90 18.85 -14.29 -14.85
C ILE A 90 19.50 -12.97 -14.44
N ILE A 91 19.45 -12.64 -13.15
CA ILE A 91 19.94 -11.37 -12.61
C ILE A 91 21.14 -11.66 -11.70
N PHE A 92 22.25 -10.97 -11.96
CA PHE A 92 23.46 -11.04 -11.14
C PHE A 92 23.46 -9.93 -10.06
N ALA A 93 24.13 -10.18 -8.95
CA ALA A 93 24.29 -9.21 -7.85
C ALA A 93 25.27 -8.08 -8.20
N GLU A 94 26.27 -8.40 -9.01
CA GLU A 94 27.48 -7.62 -9.21
C GLU A 94 27.48 -6.87 -10.54
N LYS A 95 28.30 -5.82 -10.60
CA LYS A 95 28.29 -4.84 -11.70
C LYS A 95 29.36 -5.08 -12.77
N ASP A 96 30.23 -6.05 -12.50
CA ASP A 96 31.48 -6.33 -13.16
C ASP A 96 31.52 -7.78 -13.67
N ILE A 97 30.36 -8.35 -14.00
CA ILE A 97 30.29 -9.59 -14.77
C ILE A 97 31.01 -9.41 -16.11
N ASN A 98 31.89 -10.33 -16.47
CA ASN A 98 32.51 -10.38 -17.78
C ASN A 98 31.46 -10.78 -18.84
N PRO A 99 31.09 -9.88 -19.77
CA PRO A 99 30.04 -10.14 -20.76
C PRO A 99 30.33 -11.35 -21.64
N ASP A 100 31.59 -11.63 -21.98
CA ASP A 100 31.94 -12.76 -22.85
C ASP A 100 31.77 -14.11 -22.14
N SER A 101 32.00 -14.12 -20.82
CA SER A 101 31.92 -15.35 -20.01
C SER A 101 30.49 -15.89 -19.91
N VAL A 102 29.49 -14.99 -19.89
CA VAL A 102 28.08 -15.35 -19.69
C VAL A 102 27.38 -15.80 -20.97
N LEU A 103 27.94 -15.55 -22.14
CA LEU A 103 27.29 -15.89 -23.42
C LEU A 103 27.48 -17.36 -23.85
N SER A 104 28.25 -18.14 -23.09
CA SER A 104 28.43 -19.57 -23.36
C SER A 104 27.20 -20.39 -22.97
N GLN A 105 26.70 -21.21 -23.90
CA GLN A 105 25.56 -22.10 -23.66
C GLN A 105 25.87 -23.18 -22.61
N ASP A 106 27.13 -23.61 -22.49
CA ASP A 106 27.56 -24.65 -21.55
C ASP A 106 27.37 -24.24 -20.07
N ASN A 107 27.15 -22.96 -19.80
CA ASN A 107 26.90 -22.45 -18.45
C ASN A 107 25.47 -22.69 -17.97
N TYR A 108 24.54 -23.07 -18.87
CA TYR A 108 23.11 -23.15 -18.56
C TYR A 108 22.57 -24.52 -18.93
N LEU A 109 21.99 -25.20 -17.95
CA LEU A 109 21.34 -26.48 -18.15
C LEU A 109 19.83 -26.31 -17.98
N LEU A 110 19.10 -26.26 -19.09
CA LEU A 110 17.65 -26.33 -19.10
C LEU A 110 17.22 -27.75 -19.44
N LEU A 111 16.56 -28.42 -18.50
CA LEU A 111 16.10 -29.80 -18.62
C LEU A 111 14.58 -29.84 -18.68
N ALA A 112 14.04 -30.70 -19.55
CA ALA A 112 12.67 -31.20 -19.47
C ALA A 112 12.67 -32.57 -18.77
N ALA A 113 11.72 -32.83 -17.90
CA ALA A 113 11.61 -34.05 -17.09
C ALA A 113 11.22 -35.30 -17.90
N GLY A 114 11.01 -35.21 -19.22
CA GLY A 114 10.65 -36.37 -20.02
C GLY A 114 9.23 -36.89 -19.77
N GLY A 115 8.37 -36.07 -19.14
CA GLY A 115 6.95 -36.34 -18.94
C GLY A 115 6.56 -37.06 -17.66
N ASP A 116 7.49 -37.38 -16.75
CA ASP A 116 7.17 -37.94 -15.42
C ASP A 116 7.25 -36.92 -14.27
N GLY A 117 7.80 -35.73 -14.55
CA GLY A 117 7.90 -34.63 -13.60
C GLY A 117 9.04 -34.78 -12.58
N THR A 118 9.92 -35.77 -12.75
CA THR A 118 11.10 -35.95 -11.90
C THR A 118 12.38 -35.55 -12.63
N PHE A 119 13.45 -35.33 -11.86
CA PHE A 119 14.77 -34.99 -12.37
C PHE A 119 15.81 -35.86 -11.66
N ASP A 120 16.97 -36.01 -12.30
CA ASP A 120 18.10 -36.82 -11.87
C ASP A 120 17.87 -38.35 -11.96
N ASP A 121 16.96 -38.79 -12.84
CA ASP A 121 16.67 -40.20 -13.10
C ASP A 121 17.16 -40.70 -14.48
N GLY A 122 17.65 -39.79 -15.33
CA GLY A 122 18.30 -40.08 -16.61
C GLY A 122 17.35 -40.10 -17.80
N ASN A 123 16.09 -39.73 -17.61
CA ASN A 123 15.11 -39.57 -18.69
C ASN A 123 15.10 -38.14 -19.29
N GLU A 124 15.89 -37.22 -18.72
CA GLU A 124 15.73 -35.78 -18.97
C GLU A 124 16.22 -35.38 -20.36
N ILE A 125 15.53 -34.40 -20.95
CA ILE A 125 15.85 -33.87 -22.27
C ILE A 125 16.45 -32.47 -22.12
N ALA A 126 17.72 -32.29 -22.50
CA ALA A 126 18.36 -30.99 -22.50
C ALA A 126 17.79 -30.10 -23.61
N ILE A 127 17.34 -28.90 -23.24
CA ILE A 127 16.83 -27.86 -24.14
C ILE A 127 17.89 -26.79 -24.30
N GLN A 128 18.26 -26.50 -25.55
CA GLN A 128 19.26 -25.49 -25.86
C GLN A 128 18.58 -24.13 -26.11
N PRO A 129 19.00 -23.05 -25.43
CA PRO A 129 18.60 -21.69 -25.79
C PRO A 129 18.99 -21.38 -27.23
N THR A 130 18.11 -20.68 -27.96
CA THR A 130 18.38 -20.25 -29.34
C THR A 130 19.31 -19.04 -29.39
N ALA A 131 19.29 -18.21 -28.34
CA ALA A 131 20.23 -17.11 -28.14
C ALA A 131 20.42 -16.82 -26.65
N ILE A 132 21.54 -16.18 -26.32
CA ILE A 132 21.85 -15.68 -24.99
C ILE A 132 22.20 -14.21 -25.17
N LEU A 133 21.51 -13.34 -24.44
CA LEU A 133 21.70 -11.90 -24.51
C LEU A 133 22.09 -11.39 -23.12
N TYR A 134 23.04 -10.45 -23.05
CA TYR A 134 23.43 -9.83 -21.79
C TYR A 134 23.24 -8.32 -21.87
N THR A 135 22.59 -7.74 -20.86
CA THR A 135 22.34 -6.31 -20.74
C THR A 135 23.15 -5.74 -19.58
N GLU A 136 24.26 -5.07 -19.90
CA GLU A 136 25.22 -4.54 -18.92
C GLU A 136 24.59 -3.54 -17.93
N ASN A 137 23.63 -2.72 -18.37
CA ASN A 137 23.02 -1.70 -17.50
C ASN A 137 22.15 -2.28 -16.38
N THR A 138 21.57 -3.46 -16.61
CA THR A 138 20.65 -4.12 -15.67
C THR A 138 21.23 -5.41 -15.09
N TYR A 139 22.46 -5.76 -15.47
CA TYR A 139 23.14 -7.00 -15.07
C TYR A 139 22.25 -8.24 -15.29
N THR A 140 21.49 -8.19 -16.39
CA THR A 140 20.47 -9.18 -16.71
C THR A 140 20.90 -9.96 -17.93
N LEU A 141 20.92 -11.27 -17.79
CA LEU A 141 21.08 -12.22 -18.88
C LEU A 141 19.71 -12.78 -19.28
N THR A 142 19.44 -12.81 -20.58
CA THR A 142 18.21 -13.36 -21.15
C THR A 142 18.55 -14.59 -21.98
N LEU A 143 18.04 -15.74 -21.55
CA LEU A 143 18.00 -16.96 -22.36
C LEU A 143 16.79 -16.88 -23.28
N VAL A 144 17.02 -16.80 -24.59
CA VAL A 144 15.96 -16.89 -25.60
C VAL A 144 15.71 -18.36 -25.89
N LEU A 145 14.48 -18.82 -25.70
CA LEU A 145 14.12 -20.23 -25.82
C LEU A 145 13.72 -20.60 -27.26
N PRO A 146 13.71 -21.89 -27.60
CA PRO A 146 13.16 -22.37 -28.87
C PRO A 146 11.73 -21.86 -29.09
N GLN A 147 11.49 -21.28 -30.26
CA GLN A 147 10.22 -20.66 -30.62
C GLN A 147 9.95 -20.81 -32.11
N THR A 148 8.66 -20.89 -32.46
CA THR A 148 8.18 -20.94 -33.82
C THR A 148 8.38 -19.60 -34.54
N VAL A 149 8.18 -19.58 -35.86
CA VAL A 149 8.21 -18.34 -36.67
C VAL A 149 7.17 -17.29 -36.26
N THR A 150 6.17 -17.68 -35.45
CA THR A 150 5.16 -16.78 -34.88
C THR A 150 5.48 -16.35 -33.45
N ASN A 151 6.73 -16.57 -32.98
CA ASN A 151 7.20 -16.30 -31.62
C ASN A 151 6.41 -17.05 -30.53
N THR A 152 5.91 -18.25 -30.84
CA THR A 152 5.30 -19.14 -29.85
C THR A 152 6.37 -20.09 -29.32
N SER A 153 6.46 -20.29 -28.01
CA SER A 153 7.43 -21.22 -27.43
C SER A 153 7.24 -22.65 -27.94
N GLU A 154 8.35 -23.35 -28.18
CA GLU A 154 8.35 -24.78 -28.53
C GLU A 154 8.42 -25.68 -27.29
N LEU A 155 8.51 -25.10 -26.08
CA LEU A 155 8.42 -25.85 -24.83
C LEU A 155 6.97 -26.29 -24.62
N GLY A 156 6.69 -27.56 -24.91
CA GLY A 156 5.38 -28.17 -24.70
C GLY A 156 5.14 -28.61 -23.25
N PRO A 157 4.02 -29.31 -22.96
CA PRO A 157 3.71 -29.77 -21.62
C PRO A 157 4.76 -30.74 -21.04
N ASP A 158 5.45 -30.29 -19.98
CA ASP A 158 6.42 -31.05 -19.17
C ASP A 158 6.76 -30.25 -17.90
N ALA A 159 7.50 -30.86 -16.96
CA ALA A 159 8.21 -30.12 -15.92
C ALA A 159 9.61 -29.73 -16.45
N TYR A 160 10.04 -28.51 -16.14
CA TYR A 160 11.32 -27.96 -16.57
C TYR A 160 12.14 -27.47 -15.39
N ARG A 161 13.45 -27.65 -15.46
CA ARG A 161 14.43 -27.13 -14.50
C ARG A 161 15.53 -26.38 -15.22
N LEU A 162 15.68 -25.11 -14.90
CA LEU A 162 16.88 -24.35 -15.25
C LEU A 162 17.88 -24.45 -14.12
N LEU A 163 19.11 -24.85 -14.43
CA LEU A 163 20.23 -24.94 -13.50
C LEU A 163 21.42 -24.15 -14.05
N LEU A 164 21.96 -23.28 -13.20
CA LEU A 164 23.29 -22.70 -13.32
C LEU A 164 24.19 -23.41 -12.32
N PRO A 165 25.10 -24.29 -12.76
CA PRO A 165 25.94 -25.05 -11.86
C PRO A 165 27.04 -24.17 -11.23
N ALA A 166 27.43 -24.52 -10.00
CA ALA A 166 28.63 -23.98 -9.38
C ALA A 166 29.87 -24.35 -10.22
N GLY A 167 30.81 -23.41 -10.35
CA GLY A 167 32.01 -23.58 -11.17
C GLY A 167 31.74 -23.55 -12.67
N SER A 168 30.61 -22.97 -13.12
CA SER A 168 30.41 -22.70 -14.55
C SER A 168 31.46 -21.71 -15.07
N GLY A 169 31.55 -21.56 -16.39
CA GLY A 169 32.48 -20.62 -17.03
C GLY A 169 32.12 -19.15 -16.85
N ILE A 170 31.09 -18.83 -16.07
CA ILE A 170 30.68 -17.45 -15.76
C ILE A 170 31.71 -16.84 -14.82
N GLN A 171 32.24 -15.68 -15.23
CA GLN A 171 33.28 -14.94 -14.52
C GLN A 171 32.91 -13.47 -14.37
N ASP A 172 33.42 -12.84 -13.33
CA ASP A 172 33.56 -11.38 -13.28
C ASP A 172 34.77 -10.91 -14.12
N ILE A 173 35.01 -9.60 -14.15
CA ILE A 173 36.13 -8.96 -14.84
C ILE A 173 37.47 -9.27 -14.15
N ALA A 174 37.46 -9.60 -12.85
CA ALA A 174 38.64 -10.02 -12.09
C ALA A 174 39.03 -11.50 -12.33
N GLY A 175 38.14 -12.27 -12.96
CA GLY A 175 38.30 -13.67 -13.29
C GLY A 175 37.79 -14.65 -12.22
N ASN A 176 37.07 -14.19 -11.19
CA ASN A 176 36.47 -15.10 -10.21
C ASN A 176 35.27 -15.81 -10.86
N THR A 177 35.18 -17.13 -10.65
CA THR A 177 34.10 -17.97 -11.20
C THR A 177 32.96 -18.11 -10.22
N ILE A 178 31.73 -18.26 -10.70
CA ILE A 178 30.57 -18.53 -9.83
C ILE A 178 30.81 -19.74 -8.91
N GLU A 179 30.58 -19.58 -7.61
CA GLU A 179 30.79 -20.65 -6.62
C GLU A 179 29.49 -21.32 -6.16
N GLN A 180 28.35 -20.69 -6.38
CA GLN A 180 27.05 -21.17 -5.92
C GLN A 180 26.15 -21.52 -7.10
N SER A 181 25.51 -22.68 -7.04
CA SER A 181 24.52 -23.06 -8.03
C SER A 181 23.22 -22.28 -7.83
N ALA A 182 22.56 -21.89 -8.92
CA ALA A 182 21.22 -21.31 -8.91
C ALA A 182 20.29 -22.18 -9.75
N SER A 183 19.07 -22.44 -9.27
CA SER A 183 18.11 -23.25 -10.01
C SER A 183 16.69 -22.72 -9.90
N ARG A 184 15.87 -23.01 -10.92
CA ARG A 184 14.45 -22.65 -10.95
C ARG A 184 13.65 -23.67 -11.74
N ASP A 185 12.60 -24.17 -11.11
CA ASP A 185 11.67 -25.11 -11.72
C ASP A 185 10.41 -24.37 -12.20
N PHE A 186 9.84 -24.84 -13.31
CA PHE A 186 8.54 -24.41 -13.82
C PHE A 186 7.87 -25.55 -14.58
N SER A 187 6.55 -25.47 -14.74
CA SER A 187 5.77 -26.49 -15.45
C SER A 187 5.02 -25.88 -16.61
N VAL A 188 4.91 -26.65 -17.70
CA VAL A 188 3.99 -26.37 -18.80
C VAL A 188 2.92 -27.46 -18.77
N VAL A 189 1.64 -27.07 -18.79
CA VAL A 189 0.53 -28.02 -18.68
C VAL A 189 -0.46 -27.83 -19.82
N THR A 190 -1.14 -28.91 -20.21
CA THR A 190 -2.20 -28.84 -21.21
C THR A 190 -3.43 -28.12 -20.64
N ALA A 191 -3.97 -27.16 -21.38
CA ALA A 191 -5.17 -26.42 -21.03
C ALA A 191 -6.15 -26.35 -22.20
N ALA A 192 -7.45 -26.29 -21.91
CA ALA A 192 -8.46 -26.11 -22.94
C ALA A 192 -8.35 -24.71 -23.55
N VAL A 193 -8.30 -24.62 -24.88
CA VAL A 193 -8.25 -23.33 -25.60
C VAL A 193 -9.64 -23.01 -26.13
N ILE A 194 -10.05 -21.76 -25.97
CA ILE A 194 -11.21 -21.17 -26.66
C ILE A 194 -10.77 -19.98 -27.48
N HIS A 195 -11.30 -19.91 -28.70
CA HIS A 195 -11.09 -18.77 -29.60
C HIS A 195 -12.24 -17.77 -29.52
N SER A 196 -12.10 -16.69 -30.30
CA SER A 196 -13.08 -15.62 -30.37
C SER A 196 -14.46 -16.14 -30.72
N HIS A 197 -15.46 -15.71 -29.94
CA HIS A 197 -16.86 -16.14 -30.06
C HIS A 197 -17.14 -17.63 -29.79
N GLU A 198 -16.16 -18.37 -29.27
CA GLU A 198 -16.37 -19.77 -28.90
C GLU A 198 -16.85 -19.92 -27.45
N THR A 199 -17.32 -21.13 -27.15
CA THR A 199 -17.80 -21.51 -25.82
C THR A 199 -17.20 -22.85 -25.45
N TYR A 200 -16.52 -22.89 -24.31
CA TYR A 200 -16.11 -24.13 -23.67
C TYR A 200 -17.12 -24.50 -22.59
N SER A 201 -17.44 -25.78 -22.47
CA SER A 201 -18.39 -26.28 -21.48
C SER A 201 -17.87 -27.55 -20.85
N PHE A 202 -18.00 -27.64 -19.54
CA PHE A 202 -17.67 -28.83 -18.75
C PHE A 202 -18.71 -29.01 -17.64
N VAL A 203 -18.68 -30.17 -17.00
CA VAL A 203 -19.56 -30.50 -15.90
C VAL A 203 -18.70 -30.75 -14.67
N THR A 204 -19.00 -30.08 -13.57
CA THR A 204 -18.29 -30.30 -12.31
C THR A 204 -18.73 -31.61 -11.65
N ALA A 205 -17.97 -32.11 -10.67
CA ALA A 205 -18.32 -33.27 -9.83
C ALA A 205 -19.77 -33.21 -9.33
N ASP A 206 -20.18 -32.03 -8.89
CA ASP A 206 -21.50 -31.77 -8.31
C ASP A 206 -22.62 -31.69 -9.37
N GLY A 207 -22.30 -31.98 -10.64
CA GLY A 207 -23.25 -31.98 -11.75
C GLY A 207 -23.56 -30.58 -12.32
N ASN A 208 -22.80 -29.55 -11.92
CA ASN A 208 -22.99 -28.19 -12.43
C ASN A 208 -22.41 -28.06 -13.83
N ARG A 209 -23.22 -27.62 -14.79
CA ARG A 209 -22.71 -27.32 -16.13
C ARG A 209 -22.17 -25.90 -16.16
N ILE A 210 -20.87 -25.79 -16.35
CA ILE A 210 -20.16 -24.52 -16.48
C ILE A 210 -19.98 -24.21 -17.96
N LYS A 211 -20.20 -22.96 -18.33
CA LYS A 211 -19.86 -22.43 -19.66
C LYS A 211 -18.90 -21.27 -19.50
N VAL A 212 -17.77 -21.35 -20.17
CA VAL A 212 -16.79 -20.27 -20.32
C VAL A 212 -16.89 -19.75 -21.75
N MET A 213 -17.09 -18.45 -21.90
CA MET A 213 -17.35 -17.80 -23.19
C MET A 213 -16.46 -16.56 -23.34
N ILE A 214 -15.88 -16.40 -24.53
CA ILE A 214 -15.31 -15.13 -24.98
C ILE A 214 -16.28 -14.46 -25.94
N GLN A 215 -16.80 -13.31 -25.54
CA GLN A 215 -17.64 -12.48 -26.39
C GLN A 215 -16.79 -11.33 -26.94
N GLY A 216 -16.52 -11.32 -28.23
CA GLY A 216 -15.58 -10.37 -28.86
C GLY A 216 -14.31 -11.09 -29.33
N ASP A 217 -13.32 -10.30 -29.73
CA ASP A 217 -12.03 -10.81 -30.17
C ASP A 217 -11.19 -11.26 -28.96
N GLY A 218 -10.33 -12.24 -29.18
CA GLY A 218 -9.42 -12.79 -28.18
C GLY A 218 -9.56 -14.29 -27.97
N ASP A 219 -8.60 -14.84 -27.25
CA ASP A 219 -8.45 -16.25 -26.94
C ASP A 219 -8.36 -16.44 -25.42
N ALA A 220 -8.74 -17.62 -24.93
CA ALA A 220 -8.49 -17.99 -23.54
C ALA A 220 -7.97 -19.43 -23.42
N SER A 221 -6.96 -19.61 -22.56
CA SER A 221 -6.53 -20.93 -22.09
C SER A 221 -7.09 -21.18 -20.69
N ILE A 222 -7.74 -22.33 -20.50
CA ILE A 222 -8.48 -22.69 -19.29
C ILE A 222 -7.89 -23.97 -18.72
N LEU A 223 -7.28 -23.86 -17.54
CA LEU A 223 -6.83 -25.00 -16.75
C LEU A 223 -7.91 -25.38 -15.75
N LEU A 224 -8.42 -26.60 -15.88
CA LEU A 224 -9.34 -27.20 -14.90
C LEU A 224 -8.53 -27.89 -13.80
N GLY A 225 -9.04 -27.87 -12.57
CA GLY A 225 -8.37 -28.42 -11.37
C GLY A 225 -8.24 -29.95 -11.31
N GLU A 226 -8.32 -30.67 -12.44
CA GLU A 226 -8.07 -32.11 -12.49
C GLU A 226 -6.60 -32.47 -12.21
N ALA A 227 -5.66 -31.54 -12.38
CA ALA A 227 -4.25 -31.74 -12.01
C ALA A 227 -4.03 -31.85 -10.48
N VAL A 228 -5.02 -31.46 -9.65
CA VAL A 228 -4.89 -31.38 -8.17
C VAL A 228 -6.00 -32.12 -7.39
N GLY A 229 -6.82 -32.92 -8.08
CA GLY A 229 -7.75 -33.84 -7.41
C GLY A 229 -9.04 -33.24 -6.84
N THR A 230 -9.51 -32.09 -7.34
CA THR A 230 -10.86 -31.59 -6.99
C THR A 230 -11.66 -31.18 -8.23
N GLU A 231 -12.67 -31.97 -8.57
CA GLU A 231 -13.50 -31.90 -9.79
C GLU A 231 -14.46 -30.67 -9.91
N ASN A 232 -14.24 -29.59 -9.14
CA ASN A 232 -15.20 -28.46 -9.02
C ASN A 232 -14.62 -27.07 -9.28
N THR A 233 -13.40 -26.93 -9.81
CA THR A 233 -12.68 -25.65 -9.84
C THR A 233 -12.05 -25.34 -11.21
N ILE A 234 -12.01 -24.06 -11.58
CA ILE A 234 -11.08 -23.57 -12.59
C ILE A 234 -9.85 -23.08 -11.85
N GLU A 235 -8.70 -23.67 -12.12
CA GLU A 235 -7.45 -23.29 -11.47
C GLU A 235 -6.94 -21.96 -12.03
N GLN A 236 -6.88 -21.86 -13.36
CA GLN A 236 -6.35 -20.68 -14.03
C GLN A 236 -7.05 -20.43 -15.37
N ILE A 237 -7.27 -19.14 -15.67
CA ILE A 237 -7.63 -18.66 -16.99
C ILE A 237 -6.58 -17.64 -17.43
N VAL A 238 -6.03 -17.83 -18.64
CA VAL A 238 -5.16 -16.84 -19.28
C VAL A 238 -5.86 -16.32 -20.53
N LEU A 239 -6.07 -15.01 -20.58
CA LEU A 239 -6.69 -14.28 -21.68
C LEU A 239 -5.62 -13.57 -22.49
N THR A 240 -5.64 -13.75 -23.81
CA THR A 240 -4.72 -13.11 -24.75
C THR A 240 -5.48 -12.56 -25.96
N ASN A 241 -4.88 -11.61 -26.68
CA ASN A 241 -5.46 -11.01 -27.90
C ASN A 241 -6.84 -10.36 -27.69
N THR A 242 -7.16 -9.93 -26.46
CA THR A 242 -8.44 -9.28 -26.14
C THR A 242 -8.41 -7.78 -26.44
N ASN A 243 -9.58 -7.14 -26.42
CA ASN A 243 -9.71 -5.68 -26.51
C ASN A 243 -10.79 -5.13 -25.56
N ASP A 244 -10.99 -3.81 -25.57
CA ASP A 244 -11.96 -3.10 -24.72
C ASP A 244 -13.43 -3.52 -24.93
N ASN A 245 -13.75 -4.27 -25.99
CA ASN A 245 -15.08 -4.82 -26.22
C ASN A 245 -15.19 -6.30 -25.82
N THR A 246 -14.07 -6.95 -25.52
CA THR A 246 -14.02 -8.36 -25.16
C THR A 246 -14.62 -8.58 -23.77
N THR A 247 -15.43 -9.62 -23.65
CA THR A 247 -16.00 -10.04 -22.36
C THR A 247 -15.72 -11.51 -22.10
N LEU A 248 -15.03 -11.79 -20.99
CA LEU A 248 -14.98 -13.13 -20.39
C LEU A 248 -16.26 -13.34 -19.58
N LYS A 249 -17.09 -14.29 -20.01
CA LYS A 249 -18.34 -14.62 -19.33
C LYS A 249 -18.34 -16.07 -18.90
N ILE A 250 -18.56 -16.30 -17.61
CA ILE A 250 -18.65 -17.63 -17.02
C ILE A 250 -20.03 -17.79 -16.38
N THR A 251 -20.74 -18.85 -16.77
CA THR A 251 -22.10 -19.12 -16.27
C THR A 251 -22.23 -20.55 -15.79
N ALA A 252 -22.97 -20.75 -14.69
CA ALA A 252 -23.32 -22.05 -14.15
C ALA A 252 -24.83 -22.33 -14.31
N SER A 253 -25.18 -23.57 -14.69
CA SER A 253 -26.56 -23.99 -14.98
C SER A 253 -27.46 -24.12 -13.75
N SER A 254 -26.90 -24.41 -12.57
CA SER A 254 -27.65 -24.50 -11.32
C SER A 254 -27.43 -23.24 -10.47
N GLY A 255 -28.27 -23.04 -9.45
CA GLY A 255 -28.10 -22.02 -8.42
C GLY A 255 -27.52 -22.56 -7.12
N SER A 256 -27.00 -23.79 -7.11
CA SER A 256 -26.50 -24.44 -5.89
C SER A 256 -24.97 -24.46 -5.84
N LEU A 257 -24.45 -23.72 -4.86
CA LEU A 257 -23.06 -23.49 -4.44
C LEU A 257 -22.18 -22.73 -5.45
N PRO A 258 -21.30 -21.82 -4.98
CA PRO A 258 -20.36 -21.13 -5.85
C PRO A 258 -19.35 -22.12 -6.39
N PHE A 259 -19.19 -22.18 -7.71
CA PHE A 259 -18.02 -22.81 -8.32
C PHE A 259 -16.81 -21.89 -8.09
N SER A 260 -15.61 -22.42 -7.86
CA SER A 260 -14.46 -21.55 -7.64
C SER A 260 -13.65 -21.34 -8.92
N ILE A 261 -13.07 -20.14 -9.00
CA ILE A 261 -12.05 -19.77 -9.96
C ILE A 261 -10.85 -19.29 -9.13
N GLY A 262 -9.70 -19.92 -9.34
CA GLY A 262 -8.45 -19.49 -8.73
C GLY A 262 -7.98 -18.19 -9.39
N THR A 263 -7.21 -18.34 -10.45
CA THR A 263 -6.49 -17.23 -11.08
C THR A 263 -7.12 -16.82 -12.43
N ILE A 264 -7.21 -15.52 -12.69
CA ILE A 264 -7.49 -14.97 -14.02
C ILE A 264 -6.41 -13.96 -14.39
N LEU A 265 -5.69 -14.21 -15.48
CA LEU A 265 -4.63 -13.35 -16.01
C LEU A 265 -5.02 -12.79 -17.37
N CYS A 266 -4.80 -11.50 -17.58
CA CYS A 266 -4.98 -10.83 -18.87
C CYS A 266 -3.92 -9.74 -19.06
N ASP A 267 -3.15 -9.86 -20.13
CA ASP A 267 -2.08 -8.93 -20.51
C ASP A 267 -2.52 -7.92 -21.60
N SER A 268 -3.73 -8.08 -22.15
CA SER A 268 -4.35 -7.20 -23.14
C SER A 268 -5.53 -6.39 -22.56
N PRO A 269 -6.02 -5.34 -23.26
CA PRO A 269 -7.21 -4.59 -22.84
C PRO A 269 -8.44 -5.50 -22.76
N LEU A 270 -9.32 -5.29 -21.78
CA LEU A 270 -10.49 -6.13 -21.57
C LEU A 270 -11.74 -5.31 -21.25
N GLY A 271 -12.83 -5.53 -21.99
CA GLY A 271 -14.09 -4.86 -21.71
C GLY A 271 -14.68 -5.25 -20.35
N SER A 272 -14.87 -6.56 -20.12
CA SER A 272 -15.39 -7.04 -18.84
C SER A 272 -15.10 -8.48 -18.47
N ILE A 273 -15.13 -8.76 -17.17
CA ILE A 273 -15.18 -10.11 -16.60
C ILE A 273 -16.53 -10.26 -15.88
N SER A 274 -17.23 -11.36 -16.16
CA SER A 274 -18.54 -11.67 -15.57
C SER A 274 -18.59 -13.12 -15.09
N THR A 275 -18.50 -13.29 -13.78
CA THR A 275 -18.45 -14.57 -13.05
C THR A 275 -19.44 -14.57 -11.88
N ALA A 276 -20.62 -13.96 -12.04
CA ALA A 276 -21.61 -13.68 -10.98
C ALA A 276 -22.08 -14.87 -10.10
N LYS A 277 -21.70 -16.11 -10.41
CA LYS A 277 -21.99 -17.31 -9.60
C LYS A 277 -20.73 -18.06 -9.16
N ALA A 278 -19.57 -17.43 -9.32
CA ALA A 278 -18.28 -17.99 -8.98
C ALA A 278 -17.76 -17.37 -7.69
N ALA A 279 -17.03 -18.15 -6.91
CA ALA A 279 -16.12 -17.63 -5.91
C ALA A 279 -14.76 -17.39 -6.55
N ILE A 280 -14.22 -16.18 -6.47
CA ILE A 280 -12.80 -15.94 -6.79
C ILE A 280 -11.98 -16.28 -5.55
N THR A 281 -11.03 -17.19 -5.65
CA THR A 281 -10.29 -17.71 -4.48
C THR A 281 -8.82 -17.34 -4.45
N ASP A 282 -8.31 -16.71 -5.51
CA ASP A 282 -6.91 -16.32 -5.63
C ASP A 282 -6.81 -14.98 -6.39
N VAL A 283 -6.10 -14.92 -7.53
CA VAL A 283 -5.75 -13.64 -8.16
C VAL A 283 -6.58 -13.30 -9.39
N ILE A 284 -7.02 -12.04 -9.54
CA ILE A 284 -7.33 -11.45 -10.85
C ILE A 284 -6.31 -10.38 -11.19
N ARG A 285 -5.60 -10.54 -12.30
CA ARG A 285 -4.64 -9.55 -12.80
C ARG A 285 -4.98 -9.15 -14.23
N VAL A 286 -5.23 -7.86 -14.43
CA VAL A 286 -5.42 -7.24 -15.75
C VAL A 286 -4.43 -6.09 -15.90
N GLN A 287 -3.42 -6.27 -16.74
CA GLN A 287 -2.25 -5.36 -16.81
C GLN A 287 -2.48 -4.10 -17.64
N GLN A 288 -3.43 -4.09 -18.58
CA GLN A 288 -3.67 -2.94 -19.47
C GLN A 288 -4.90 -2.12 -19.10
N SER A 289 -6.10 -2.68 -19.27
CA SER A 289 -7.34 -1.97 -18.92
C SER A 289 -8.48 -2.93 -18.67
N ILE A 290 -9.35 -2.59 -17.73
CA ILE A 290 -10.65 -3.22 -17.55
C ILE A 290 -11.73 -2.17 -17.23
N SER A 291 -12.89 -2.31 -17.87
CA SER A 291 -14.03 -1.39 -17.62
C SER A 291 -15.03 -1.94 -16.60
N LYS A 292 -15.18 -3.26 -16.50
CA LYS A 292 -16.17 -3.85 -15.59
C LYS A 292 -15.76 -5.23 -15.07
N LEU A 293 -15.88 -5.39 -13.76
CA LEU A 293 -15.75 -6.66 -13.06
C LEU A 293 -17.08 -6.96 -12.35
N LEU A 294 -17.71 -8.08 -12.70
CA LEU A 294 -18.87 -8.63 -11.99
C LEU A 294 -18.51 -10.02 -11.51
N VAL A 295 -18.27 -10.15 -10.21
CA VAL A 295 -17.90 -11.42 -9.56
C VAL A 295 -18.98 -11.79 -8.55
N GLY A 296 -19.06 -13.08 -8.19
CA GLY A 296 -19.91 -13.53 -7.08
C GLY A 296 -19.22 -13.25 -5.75
N ALA A 297 -19.04 -14.31 -4.95
CA ALA A 297 -18.26 -14.22 -3.73
C ALA A 297 -16.75 -14.06 -4.04
N ILE A 298 -16.02 -13.48 -3.10
CA ILE A 298 -14.56 -13.42 -3.12
C ILE A 298 -14.07 -14.06 -1.81
N GLY A 299 -13.27 -15.10 -1.95
CA GLY A 299 -12.70 -15.86 -0.84
C GLY A 299 -11.57 -15.09 -0.14
N ASP A 300 -11.21 -15.58 1.03
CA ASP A 300 -10.16 -14.98 1.85
C ASP A 300 -8.81 -14.94 1.11
N ASN A 301 -8.03 -13.89 1.32
CA ASN A 301 -6.70 -13.66 0.74
C ASN A 301 -6.64 -13.49 -0.79
N ALA A 302 -7.79 -13.42 -1.47
CA ALA A 302 -7.83 -13.12 -2.90
C ALA A 302 -7.27 -11.72 -3.17
N SER A 303 -6.60 -11.54 -4.31
CA SER A 303 -5.98 -10.26 -4.70
C SER A 303 -6.37 -9.85 -6.11
N PHE A 304 -6.60 -8.56 -6.29
CA PHE A 304 -7.08 -8.00 -7.55
C PHE A 304 -6.15 -6.88 -7.98
N HIS A 305 -5.38 -7.09 -9.04
CA HIS A 305 -4.50 -6.08 -9.63
C HIS A 305 -5.13 -5.61 -10.95
N LEU A 306 -5.76 -4.45 -10.92
CA LEU A 306 -6.62 -3.99 -12.01
C LEU A 306 -6.18 -2.60 -12.48
N VAL A 307 -6.03 -2.43 -13.79
CA VAL A 307 -5.88 -1.11 -14.39
C VAL A 307 -7.24 -0.65 -14.91
N SER A 308 -7.74 0.46 -14.40
CA SER A 308 -9.02 1.03 -14.83
C SER A 308 -8.94 1.46 -16.30
N SER A 309 -10.03 1.30 -17.04
CA SER A 309 -10.16 1.85 -18.40
C SER A 309 -10.10 3.38 -18.48
N ASN A 310 -10.11 4.06 -17.33
CA ASN A 310 -9.78 5.46 -17.24
C ASN A 310 -8.77 5.69 -16.11
N THR A 311 -7.56 6.10 -16.50
CA THR A 311 -6.45 6.41 -15.60
C THR A 311 -6.40 7.88 -15.18
N THR A 312 -7.33 8.72 -15.66
CA THR A 312 -7.43 10.13 -15.25
C THR A 312 -8.37 10.28 -14.06
N ALA A 313 -7.96 11.07 -13.06
CA ALA A 313 -8.72 11.35 -11.85
C ALA A 313 -9.86 12.36 -12.04
N GLU A 314 -10.59 12.31 -13.16
CA GLU A 314 -11.71 13.23 -13.38
C GLU A 314 -13.05 12.65 -12.90
N PRO A 315 -13.69 13.26 -11.88
CA PRO A 315 -15.05 12.95 -11.45
C PRO A 315 -16.04 12.95 -12.62
N ASN A 316 -16.92 11.94 -12.69
CA ASN A 316 -18.00 11.80 -13.69
C ASN A 316 -17.61 11.29 -15.09
N LYS A 317 -16.38 10.84 -15.31
CA LYS A 317 -16.02 10.09 -16.53
C LYS A 317 -16.26 8.59 -16.35
N ASN A 318 -16.34 7.87 -17.48
CA ASN A 318 -16.33 6.41 -17.44
C ASN A 318 -15.07 5.92 -16.72
N GLY A 319 -15.17 4.83 -15.97
CA GLY A 319 -14.05 4.17 -15.33
C GLY A 319 -14.44 2.75 -14.94
N LEU A 320 -13.58 2.09 -14.16
CA LEU A 320 -13.83 0.73 -13.70
C LEU A 320 -15.08 0.66 -12.82
N LYS A 321 -15.91 -0.36 -13.05
CA LYS A 321 -17.03 -0.73 -12.19
C LYS A 321 -16.82 -2.12 -11.62
N ILE A 322 -16.85 -2.24 -10.30
CA ILE A 322 -16.73 -3.52 -9.60
C ILE A 322 -18.04 -3.81 -8.87
N TYR A 323 -18.56 -5.01 -9.11
CA TYR A 323 -19.71 -5.57 -8.42
C TYR A 323 -19.33 -6.94 -7.89
N ALA A 324 -19.47 -7.13 -6.58
CA ALA A 324 -19.25 -8.39 -5.89
C ALA A 324 -20.44 -8.68 -4.96
N ASP A 325 -20.59 -9.93 -4.54
CA ASP A 325 -21.50 -10.29 -3.45
C ASP A 325 -20.75 -10.11 -2.12
N THR A 326 -20.37 -11.21 -1.46
CA THR A 326 -19.60 -11.19 -0.22
C THR A 326 -18.10 -11.19 -0.49
N ILE A 327 -17.35 -10.36 0.23
CA ILE A 327 -15.89 -10.29 0.16
C ILE A 327 -15.31 -10.70 1.51
N GLY A 328 -14.53 -11.77 1.49
CA GLY A 328 -13.92 -12.38 2.68
C GLY A 328 -12.79 -11.56 3.30
N GLN A 329 -11.99 -12.24 4.13
CA GLN A 329 -10.93 -11.63 4.92
C GLN A 329 -9.66 -11.42 4.10
N ASN A 330 -8.91 -10.36 4.44
CA ASN A 330 -7.61 -10.06 3.87
C ASN A 330 -7.62 -9.98 2.33
N VAL A 331 -8.74 -9.52 1.74
CA VAL A 331 -8.84 -9.35 0.28
C VAL A 331 -8.26 -8.00 -0.10
N SER A 332 -7.41 -7.97 -1.13
CA SER A 332 -6.82 -6.73 -1.63
C SER A 332 -7.34 -6.36 -3.03
N PHE A 333 -7.71 -5.09 -3.20
CA PHE A 333 -7.91 -4.48 -4.52
C PHE A 333 -6.86 -3.40 -4.73
N ASP A 334 -5.96 -3.65 -5.67
CA ASP A 334 -4.96 -2.71 -6.15
C ASP A 334 -5.41 -2.16 -7.51
N ILE A 335 -6.00 -0.96 -7.49
CA ILE A 335 -6.61 -0.36 -8.68
C ILE A 335 -5.80 0.83 -9.15
N THR A 336 -5.17 0.69 -10.31
CA THR A 336 -4.56 1.83 -11.00
C THR A 336 -5.64 2.64 -11.72
N GLY A 337 -5.78 3.93 -11.36
CA GLY A 337 -6.70 4.86 -12.02
C GLY A 337 -8.04 5.06 -11.31
N HIS A 338 -9.04 5.55 -12.05
CA HIS A 338 -10.33 5.98 -11.51
C HIS A 338 -11.32 4.81 -11.34
N LEU A 339 -11.84 4.63 -10.13
CA LEU A 339 -12.90 3.67 -9.80
C LEU A 339 -14.26 4.38 -9.80
N GLN A 340 -15.01 4.19 -10.88
CA GLN A 340 -16.30 4.85 -11.04
C GLN A 340 -17.34 4.34 -10.03
N SER A 341 -17.39 3.02 -9.82
CA SER A 341 -18.35 2.43 -8.88
C SER A 341 -17.82 1.13 -8.31
N PHE A 342 -17.84 1.05 -6.98
CA PHE A 342 -17.68 -0.20 -6.24
C PHE A 342 -19.00 -0.52 -5.51
N GLN A 343 -19.43 -1.77 -5.60
CA GLN A 343 -20.56 -2.26 -4.84
C GLN A 343 -20.33 -3.71 -4.40
N ALA A 344 -20.47 -3.96 -3.11
CA ALA A 344 -20.46 -5.29 -2.53
C ALA A 344 -21.51 -5.42 -1.42
N ASP A 345 -21.91 -6.65 -1.06
CA ASP A 345 -22.79 -6.89 0.08
C ASP A 345 -22.09 -6.66 1.40
N ASN A 346 -20.85 -7.14 1.54
CA ASN A 346 -19.96 -6.87 2.68
C ASN A 346 -18.50 -6.78 2.19
N TYR A 347 -17.62 -6.29 3.05
CA TYR A 347 -16.17 -6.40 2.85
C TYR A 347 -15.50 -6.58 4.20
N GLU A 348 -15.16 -7.83 4.55
CA GLU A 348 -14.77 -8.20 5.91
C GLU A 348 -13.46 -7.56 6.36
N SER A 349 -12.37 -7.71 5.59
CA SER A 349 -11.09 -7.08 5.90
C SER A 349 -10.15 -7.07 4.68
N GLY A 350 -9.03 -6.37 4.80
CA GLY A 350 -8.06 -6.17 3.72
C GLY A 350 -7.98 -4.69 3.33
N GLU A 351 -7.72 -4.41 2.06
CA GLU A 351 -7.47 -3.05 1.59
C GLU A 351 -7.96 -2.85 0.15
N LEU A 352 -8.50 -1.66 -0.15
CA LEU A 352 -8.70 -1.19 -1.50
C LEU A 352 -7.95 0.11 -1.72
N THR A 353 -7.06 0.11 -2.70
CA THR A 353 -6.38 1.30 -3.22
C THR A 353 -6.98 1.71 -4.56
N ALA A 354 -7.10 3.02 -4.77
CA ALA A 354 -7.48 3.60 -6.06
C ALA A 354 -6.97 5.04 -6.15
N GLN A 355 -6.83 5.57 -7.36
CA GLN A 355 -6.48 6.98 -7.51
C GLN A 355 -7.65 7.88 -7.07
N SER A 356 -8.85 7.61 -7.55
CA SER A 356 -10.07 8.33 -7.14
C SER A 356 -11.30 7.42 -7.21
N ILE A 357 -12.33 7.73 -6.43
CA ILE A 357 -13.54 6.93 -6.33
C ILE A 357 -14.79 7.82 -6.37
N SER A 358 -15.66 7.65 -7.38
CA SER A 358 -16.93 8.39 -7.42
C SER A 358 -18.01 7.80 -6.51
N ARG A 359 -18.08 6.47 -6.40
CA ARG A 359 -19.04 5.80 -5.53
C ARG A 359 -18.50 4.50 -4.97
N PHE A 360 -18.46 4.40 -3.65
CA PHE A 360 -18.21 3.17 -2.91
C PHE A 360 -19.44 2.79 -2.10
N ALA A 361 -19.95 1.57 -2.24
CA ALA A 361 -21.11 1.12 -1.48
C ALA A 361 -20.97 -0.31 -0.94
N ILE A 362 -21.28 -0.46 0.35
CA ILE A 362 -21.55 -1.74 0.96
C ILE A 362 -23.05 -1.82 1.22
N THR A 363 -23.75 -2.75 0.56
CA THR A 363 -25.22 -2.73 0.50
C THR A 363 -25.90 -3.29 1.75
N ASN A 364 -25.30 -4.26 2.43
CA ASN A 364 -25.96 -4.99 3.52
C ASN A 364 -25.11 -5.07 4.80
N GLY A 365 -23.88 -5.58 4.70
CA GLY A 365 -22.96 -5.82 5.80
C GLY A 365 -22.05 -4.63 6.12
N ASN A 366 -20.91 -4.95 6.75
CA ASN A 366 -19.94 -3.97 7.24
C ASN A 366 -18.85 -3.70 6.20
N LEU A 367 -18.20 -2.53 6.32
CA LEU A 367 -16.92 -2.22 5.68
C LEU A 367 -15.82 -2.33 6.74
N GLY A 368 -15.14 -3.48 6.78
CA GLY A 368 -13.96 -3.71 7.61
C GLY A 368 -12.62 -3.55 6.90
N ALA A 369 -12.61 -3.56 5.56
CA ALA A 369 -11.42 -3.26 4.79
C ALA A 369 -11.03 -1.78 4.85
N ALA A 370 -9.73 -1.52 4.83
CA ALA A 370 -9.19 -0.18 4.70
C ALA A 370 -9.41 0.36 3.28
N LEU A 371 -9.65 1.67 3.17
CA LEU A 371 -9.75 2.38 1.90
C LEU A 371 -8.65 3.44 1.84
N ALA A 372 -7.78 3.34 0.84
CA ALA A 372 -6.70 4.28 0.61
C ALA A 372 -6.85 4.90 -0.79
N VAL A 373 -7.27 6.16 -0.84
CA VAL A 373 -7.54 6.89 -2.07
C VAL A 373 -6.52 8.00 -2.24
N THR A 374 -5.84 8.05 -3.39
CA THR A 374 -4.79 9.07 -3.60
C THR A 374 -5.36 10.48 -3.72
N ASP A 375 -6.47 10.64 -4.43
CA ASP A 375 -7.10 11.93 -4.71
C ASP A 375 -8.46 12.00 -3.98
N ASP A 376 -9.57 12.06 -4.72
CA ASP A 376 -10.93 12.25 -4.20
C ASP A 376 -11.69 10.94 -3.95
N LEU A 377 -12.36 10.85 -2.80
CA LEU A 377 -13.48 9.94 -2.56
C LEU A 377 -14.79 10.73 -2.50
N GLU A 378 -15.59 10.68 -3.57
CA GLU A 378 -16.81 11.48 -3.64
C GLU A 378 -17.92 10.97 -2.70
N ASN A 379 -18.20 9.66 -2.72
CA ASN A 379 -19.33 9.09 -1.97
C ASN A 379 -19.02 7.70 -1.41
N LEU A 380 -19.15 7.54 -0.10
CA LEU A 380 -19.17 6.26 0.62
C LEU A 380 -20.55 6.03 1.23
N VAL A 381 -21.18 4.88 0.93
CA VAL A 381 -22.54 4.55 1.37
C VAL A 381 -22.61 3.15 2.00
N ILE A 382 -22.99 3.12 3.28
CA ILE A 382 -23.21 1.90 4.08
C ILE A 382 -24.59 2.06 4.78
N PRO A 383 -25.68 1.59 4.16
CA PRO A 383 -27.03 1.85 4.67
C PRO A 383 -27.39 1.01 5.89
N HIS A 384 -26.78 -0.17 6.07
CA HIS A 384 -27.20 -1.17 7.06
C HIS A 384 -26.10 -1.61 8.03
N GLY A 385 -24.83 -1.69 7.62
CA GLY A 385 -23.72 -2.08 8.49
C GLY A 385 -22.87 -0.92 9.01
N ASP A 386 -21.75 -1.30 9.63
CA ASP A 386 -20.79 -0.42 10.28
C ASP A 386 -19.59 -0.10 9.39
N LEU A 387 -18.91 1.01 9.68
CA LEU A 387 -17.60 1.36 9.13
C LEU A 387 -16.54 1.12 10.20
N THR A 388 -15.69 0.13 9.98
CA THR A 388 -14.63 -0.28 10.91
C THR A 388 -13.23 -0.26 10.29
N GLY A 389 -13.14 -0.32 8.96
CA GLY A 389 -11.88 -0.14 8.25
C GLY A 389 -11.49 1.33 8.15
N ASN A 390 -10.19 1.60 8.24
CA ASN A 390 -9.65 2.96 8.13
C ASN A 390 -9.89 3.54 6.72
N LEU A 391 -10.03 4.86 6.64
CA LEU A 391 -10.26 5.56 5.40
C LEU A 391 -9.31 6.74 5.27
N THR A 392 -8.47 6.74 4.25
CA THR A 392 -7.60 7.86 3.88
C THR A 392 -7.92 8.31 2.46
N ALA A 393 -8.11 9.61 2.27
CA ALA A 393 -8.11 10.26 0.96
C ALA A 393 -7.02 11.34 0.95
N GLY A 394 -6.25 11.49 -0.12
CA GLY A 394 -5.23 12.54 -0.18
C GLY A 394 -5.81 13.94 -0.27
N ASP A 395 -6.91 14.10 -1.02
CA ASP A 395 -7.56 15.39 -1.21
C ASP A 395 -8.88 15.48 -0.41
N ARG A 396 -10.01 15.13 -1.03
CA ARG A 396 -11.33 15.36 -0.42
C ARG A 396 -12.15 14.10 -0.27
N ILE A 397 -12.84 14.01 0.87
CA ILE A 397 -13.98 13.12 1.06
C ILE A 397 -15.28 13.93 0.91
N GLY A 398 -16.07 13.59 -0.10
CA GLY A 398 -17.35 14.25 -0.39
C GLY A 398 -18.41 13.94 0.67
N THR A 399 -18.92 12.70 0.71
CA THR A 399 -19.91 12.30 1.72
C THR A 399 -19.70 10.86 2.18
N ILE A 400 -19.68 10.65 3.51
CA ILE A 400 -19.78 9.34 4.15
C ILE A 400 -21.19 9.16 4.73
N GLN A 401 -21.87 8.07 4.37
CA GLN A 401 -23.23 7.75 4.84
C GLN A 401 -23.30 6.37 5.50
N VAL A 402 -23.20 6.32 6.83
CA VAL A 402 -23.36 5.09 7.64
C VAL A 402 -24.71 5.12 8.34
N ARG A 403 -25.80 5.05 7.55
CA ARG A 403 -27.14 5.53 7.97
C ARG A 403 -27.73 4.83 9.20
N ARG A 404 -27.47 3.53 9.35
CA ARG A 404 -27.98 2.70 10.45
C ARG A 404 -26.89 2.08 11.31
N GLY A 405 -25.63 2.24 10.92
CA GLY A 405 -24.48 1.71 11.62
C GLY A 405 -23.64 2.75 12.34
N THR A 406 -22.57 2.27 12.92
CA THR A 406 -21.60 3.01 13.72
C THR A 406 -20.35 3.24 12.89
N VAL A 407 -19.72 4.40 13.08
CA VAL A 407 -18.33 4.62 12.62
C VAL A 407 -17.41 4.35 13.80
N ASN A 408 -16.49 3.42 13.62
CA ASN A 408 -15.40 3.08 14.51
C ASN A 408 -14.14 2.88 13.66
N ALA A 409 -13.67 3.97 13.05
CA ALA A 409 -12.57 3.96 12.11
C ALA A 409 -11.75 5.25 12.23
N ASP A 410 -10.51 5.18 11.77
CA ASP A 410 -9.68 6.35 11.51
C ASP A 410 -10.00 6.89 10.11
N ILE A 411 -10.41 8.15 10.03
CA ILE A 411 -10.80 8.84 8.81
C ILE A 411 -9.93 10.08 8.64
N ARG A 412 -9.18 10.14 7.53
CA ARG A 412 -8.29 11.25 7.21
C ARG A 412 -8.48 11.74 5.78
N ALA A 413 -8.53 13.06 5.60
CA ALA A 413 -8.45 13.73 4.30
C ALA A 413 -7.96 15.18 4.44
N ALA A 414 -7.61 15.86 3.35
CA ALA A 414 -7.39 17.30 3.41
C ALA A 414 -8.69 18.05 3.74
N GLU A 415 -9.81 17.65 3.11
CA GLU A 415 -11.14 18.19 3.38
C GLU A 415 -12.21 17.11 3.51
N ILE A 416 -13.17 17.30 4.42
CA ILE A 416 -14.36 16.43 4.52
C ILE A 416 -15.63 17.28 4.43
N ASN A 417 -16.43 17.03 3.41
CA ASN A 417 -17.68 17.78 3.22
C ASN A 417 -18.82 17.27 4.12
N ALA A 418 -19.03 15.95 4.26
CA ALA A 418 -20.07 15.46 5.16
C ALA A 418 -19.85 14.04 5.70
N ILE A 419 -20.16 13.84 6.98
CA ILE A 419 -20.32 12.51 7.60
C ILE A 419 -21.70 12.40 8.24
N LEU A 420 -22.46 11.40 7.81
CA LEU A 420 -23.82 11.12 8.26
C LEU A 420 -23.87 9.69 8.82
N ALA A 421 -23.97 9.54 10.13
CA ALA A 421 -23.98 8.23 10.78
C ALA A 421 -25.08 8.08 11.84
N ARG A 422 -25.39 6.85 12.27
CA ARG A 422 -26.21 6.62 13.47
C ARG A 422 -25.41 6.97 14.72
N ALA A 423 -24.17 6.50 14.82
CA ALA A 423 -23.33 6.77 15.99
C ALA A 423 -21.85 6.80 15.62
N PHE A 424 -21.05 7.46 16.45
CA PHE A 424 -19.59 7.33 16.49
C PHE A 424 -19.19 6.63 17.79
N THR A 425 -18.21 5.72 17.71
CA THR A 425 -17.66 5.02 18.87
C THR A 425 -16.19 4.75 18.57
N GLY A 426 -15.27 5.33 19.33
CA GLY A 426 -13.83 5.16 19.05
C GLY A 426 -13.37 5.79 17.73
N ALA A 427 -14.18 6.65 17.11
CA ALA A 427 -13.85 7.21 15.80
C ALA A 427 -12.78 8.31 15.93
N LEU A 428 -11.83 8.30 15.00
CA LEU A 428 -10.81 9.34 14.88
C LEU A 428 -11.00 10.01 13.52
N ILE A 429 -11.41 11.28 13.50
CA ILE A 429 -11.68 12.01 12.26
C ILE A 429 -10.76 13.22 12.20
N ARG A 430 -9.96 13.31 11.14
CA ARG A 430 -8.93 14.34 10.96
C ARG A 430 -9.03 14.99 9.58
N THR A 431 -9.00 16.31 9.57
CA THR A 431 -8.88 17.08 8.32
C THR A 431 -7.74 18.07 8.40
N ASP A 432 -6.92 18.15 7.34
CA ASP A 432 -5.83 19.14 7.28
C ASP A 432 -6.37 20.58 7.16
N THR A 433 -7.58 20.73 6.60
CA THR A 433 -8.28 22.01 6.51
C THR A 433 -9.60 21.95 7.29
N PHE A 434 -10.74 21.91 6.61
CA PHE A 434 -12.05 22.04 7.23
C PHE A 434 -12.86 20.75 7.20
N LEU A 435 -13.83 20.72 8.11
CA LEU A 435 -14.89 19.74 8.14
C LEU A 435 -16.24 20.46 8.10
N ASN A 436 -16.96 20.30 6.98
CA ASN A 436 -18.18 21.08 6.73
C ASN A 436 -19.39 20.57 7.53
N LYS A 437 -19.64 19.25 7.59
CA LYS A 437 -20.83 18.74 8.28
C LYS A 437 -20.65 17.37 8.92
N ILE A 438 -21.03 17.27 10.19
CA ILE A 438 -21.30 16.01 10.89
C ILE A 438 -22.76 15.96 11.34
N LYS A 439 -23.42 14.83 11.08
CA LYS A 439 -24.71 14.50 11.66
C LYS A 439 -24.71 13.09 12.22
N ILE A 440 -24.85 12.99 13.54
CA ILE A 440 -24.84 11.73 14.28
C ILE A 440 -26.03 11.61 15.22
N GLY A 441 -26.37 10.38 15.56
CA GLY A 441 -27.32 10.05 16.62
C GLY A 441 -26.69 10.24 18.00
N SER A 442 -25.52 9.67 18.23
CA SER A 442 -24.71 9.80 19.47
C SER A 442 -23.21 9.66 19.16
N GLY A 443 -22.36 10.09 20.07
CA GLY A 443 -20.90 9.89 20.01
C GLY A 443 -20.33 9.49 21.36
N GLN A 444 -19.36 8.58 21.35
CA GLN A 444 -18.62 8.14 22.53
C GLN A 444 -17.16 7.91 22.17
N ASP A 445 -16.23 8.29 23.04
CA ASP A 445 -14.78 8.02 22.86
C ASP A 445 -14.28 8.45 21.47
N THR A 446 -14.74 9.61 21.00
CA THR A 446 -14.53 10.06 19.62
C THR A 446 -13.73 11.35 19.57
N THR A 447 -12.75 11.42 18.68
CA THR A 447 -11.98 12.63 18.41
C THR A 447 -12.26 13.11 17.00
N ILE A 448 -12.64 14.39 16.87
CA ILE A 448 -12.80 15.09 15.61
C ILE A 448 -11.90 16.31 15.65
N SER A 449 -10.93 16.38 14.75
CA SER A 449 -9.98 17.48 14.61
C SER A 449 -10.01 18.05 13.20
N ALA A 450 -10.11 19.37 13.07
CA ALA A 450 -10.00 20.09 11.81
C ALA A 450 -8.90 21.15 11.92
N GLY A 451 -7.97 21.20 10.95
CA GLY A 451 -6.90 22.21 10.93
C GLY A 451 -7.41 23.65 10.85
N THR A 452 -8.60 23.87 10.29
CA THR A 452 -9.28 25.18 10.30
C THR A 452 -10.64 25.08 10.99
N ASP A 453 -11.74 24.97 10.26
CA ASP A 453 -13.09 25.11 10.79
C ASP A 453 -13.84 23.79 10.86
N LEU A 454 -14.57 23.59 11.96
CA LEU A 454 -15.67 22.64 12.03
C LEU A 454 -17.00 23.41 11.91
N PHE A 455 -17.52 23.50 10.69
CA PHE A 455 -18.66 24.36 10.37
C PHE A 455 -19.97 23.91 11.02
N THR A 456 -20.26 22.61 11.06
CA THR A 456 -21.51 22.11 11.65
C THR A 456 -21.37 20.71 12.21
N LEU A 457 -21.70 20.57 13.50
CA LEU A 457 -21.97 19.27 14.11
C LEU A 457 -23.38 19.24 14.70
N LYS A 458 -24.15 18.22 14.35
CA LYS A 458 -25.45 17.94 14.95
C LYS A 458 -25.47 16.51 15.50
N CYS A 459 -25.41 16.40 16.82
CA CYS A 459 -25.68 15.18 17.57
C CYS A 459 -27.12 15.24 18.10
N SER A 460 -27.97 14.26 17.78
CA SER A 460 -29.36 14.24 18.31
C SER A 460 -29.47 13.74 19.75
N GLY A 461 -28.54 12.92 20.19
CA GLY A 461 -28.44 12.32 21.51
C GLY A 461 -27.20 12.85 22.23
N HIS A 462 -26.45 11.93 22.85
CA HIS A 462 -25.35 12.26 23.77
C HIS A 462 -24.00 12.32 23.04
N LEU A 463 -23.08 13.12 23.59
CA LEU A 463 -21.67 13.13 23.24
C LEU A 463 -20.88 12.95 24.54
N ILE A 464 -20.14 11.86 24.65
CA ILE A 464 -19.52 11.41 25.91
C ILE A 464 -18.04 11.14 25.64
N GLN A 465 -17.15 11.58 26.54
CA GLN A 465 -15.71 11.30 26.47
C GLN A 465 -15.13 11.60 25.07
N SER A 466 -15.54 12.72 24.49
CA SER A 466 -15.23 13.05 23.09
C SER A 466 -14.56 14.41 22.98
N THR A 467 -13.69 14.55 21.99
CA THR A 467 -12.96 15.79 21.71
C THR A 467 -13.39 16.31 20.34
N LEU A 468 -13.83 17.57 20.31
CA LEU A 468 -14.02 18.35 19.08
C LEU A 468 -13.01 19.48 19.10
N ALA A 469 -12.09 19.48 18.15
CA ALA A 469 -11.06 20.50 18.00
C ALA A 469 -11.10 21.12 16.60
N ALA A 470 -10.86 22.42 16.53
CA ALA A 470 -10.74 23.18 15.30
C ALA A 470 -9.65 24.24 15.45
N GLY A 471 -8.68 24.26 14.53
CA GLY A 471 -7.59 25.24 14.53
C GLY A 471 -8.04 26.68 14.36
N ALA A 472 -9.22 26.89 13.79
CA ALA A 472 -9.96 28.15 13.77
C ALA A 472 -11.26 28.00 14.57
N SER A 473 -12.44 27.90 13.94
CA SER A 473 -13.72 28.00 14.67
C SER A 473 -14.52 26.70 14.78
N LEU A 474 -15.19 26.56 15.92
CA LEU A 474 -16.30 25.62 16.13
C LEU A 474 -17.63 26.37 15.89
N GLU A 475 -18.09 26.47 14.65
CA GLU A 475 -19.13 27.44 14.27
C GLU A 475 -20.55 27.10 14.72
N LYS A 476 -20.92 25.82 14.73
CA LYS A 476 -22.31 25.40 14.98
C LYS A 476 -22.40 23.99 15.54
N ILE A 477 -22.03 23.86 16.79
CA ILE A 477 -22.04 22.59 17.52
C ILE A 477 -23.36 22.45 18.29
N ARG A 478 -24.10 21.38 18.01
CA ARG A 478 -25.43 21.13 18.62
C ARG A 478 -25.54 19.72 19.15
N ILE A 479 -25.78 19.60 20.44
CA ILE A 479 -25.96 18.35 21.17
C ILE A 479 -27.39 18.32 21.73
N GLY A 480 -28.17 17.35 21.26
CA GLY A 480 -29.57 17.19 21.62
C GLY A 480 -29.82 16.51 22.96
N GLY A 481 -28.88 15.67 23.41
CA GLY A 481 -28.80 15.06 24.73
C GLY A 481 -27.67 15.65 25.55
N ASP A 482 -26.98 14.80 26.30
CA ASP A 482 -25.95 15.21 27.27
C ASP A 482 -24.58 15.38 26.61
N ALA A 483 -23.78 16.30 27.15
CA ALA A 483 -22.37 16.48 26.87
C ALA A 483 -21.61 16.17 28.17
N LEU A 484 -20.97 15.00 28.21
CA LEU A 484 -20.31 14.48 29.41
C LEU A 484 -18.83 14.26 29.13
N ASP A 485 -17.97 14.72 30.03
CA ASP A 485 -16.51 14.49 29.97
C ASP A 485 -15.90 14.79 28.59
N SER A 486 -16.39 15.84 27.92
CA SER A 486 -16.05 16.14 26.53
C SER A 486 -15.35 17.48 26.39
N PHE A 487 -14.47 17.59 25.40
CA PHE A 487 -13.73 18.80 25.06
C PHE A 487 -14.27 19.44 23.79
N PHE A 488 -14.49 20.75 23.85
CA PHE A 488 -14.87 21.60 22.71
C PHE A 488 -13.84 22.71 22.59
N LEU A 489 -12.89 22.53 21.68
CA LEU A 489 -11.70 23.36 21.56
C LEU A 489 -11.76 24.12 20.23
N SER A 490 -11.87 25.45 20.27
CA SER A 490 -11.69 26.30 19.09
C SER A 490 -10.42 27.11 19.22
N GLY A 491 -9.77 27.39 18.10
CA GLY A 491 -8.42 27.94 18.08
C GLY A 491 -7.40 26.92 18.56
N THR A 492 -7.66 25.62 18.36
CA THR A 492 -6.78 24.53 18.78
C THR A 492 -6.67 23.53 17.64
N ASP A 493 -5.56 23.60 16.92
CA ASP A 493 -5.17 22.60 15.92
C ASP A 493 -4.35 21.54 16.63
N LEU A 494 -4.91 20.33 16.74
CA LEU A 494 -4.23 19.18 17.34
C LEU A 494 -3.28 18.48 16.37
N GLY A 495 -3.11 19.02 15.15
CA GLY A 495 -2.28 18.45 14.10
C GLY A 495 -2.64 16.99 13.72
N PRO A 496 -1.69 16.26 13.11
CA PRO A 496 -1.97 14.95 12.53
C PRO A 496 -2.25 13.82 13.53
N ASP A 497 -1.75 13.89 14.77
CA ASP A 497 -2.04 12.86 15.78
C ASP A 497 -3.40 13.07 16.47
N ALA A 498 -3.95 14.28 16.36
CA ALA A 498 -5.21 14.70 16.97
C ALA A 498 -5.23 14.46 18.48
N GLN A 499 -4.09 14.64 19.14
CA GLN A 499 -3.93 14.51 20.59
C GLN A 499 -3.33 15.79 21.15
N LEU A 500 -3.87 16.26 22.26
CA LEU A 500 -3.33 17.40 22.98
C LEU A 500 -2.03 16.97 23.71
N GLY A 501 -0.98 17.79 23.61
CA GLY A 501 0.33 17.58 24.22
C GLY A 501 1.49 17.32 23.25
N GLY A 502 1.27 17.47 21.94
CA GLY A 502 2.27 17.25 20.90
C GLY A 502 3.03 18.51 20.51
N ASN A 503 4.20 18.36 19.86
CA ASN A 503 4.93 19.51 19.27
C ASN A 503 4.21 20.10 18.03
N ASN A 504 3.17 19.42 17.55
CA ASN A 504 2.32 19.78 16.43
C ASN A 504 1.09 20.60 16.84
N ASP A 505 0.84 20.79 18.14
CA ASP A 505 -0.32 21.55 18.59
C ASP A 505 -0.11 23.05 18.37
N LEU A 506 -1.10 23.69 17.75
CA LEU A 506 -1.12 25.13 17.53
C LEU A 506 -2.36 25.74 18.16
N PHE A 507 -2.15 26.83 18.91
CA PHE A 507 -3.20 27.59 19.56
C PHE A 507 -3.35 28.95 18.86
N ASN A 508 -4.52 29.21 18.30
CA ASN A 508 -4.82 30.36 17.44
C ASN A 508 -6.12 31.06 17.88
N ASP A 509 -6.55 32.07 17.11
CA ASP A 509 -7.91 32.61 17.20
C ASP A 509 -8.94 31.59 16.72
N GLY A 510 -10.11 31.60 17.36
CA GLY A 510 -11.17 30.65 17.08
C GLY A 510 -12.42 30.86 17.90
N ASN A 511 -13.53 31.18 17.24
CA ASN A 511 -14.81 31.34 17.91
C ASN A 511 -15.47 29.98 18.21
N LEU A 512 -16.20 29.90 19.32
CA LEU A 512 -16.92 28.70 19.73
C LEU A 512 -18.41 28.98 19.85
N ASN A 513 -19.24 28.18 19.17
CA ASN A 513 -20.70 28.25 19.28
C ASN A 513 -21.30 26.88 19.58
N LEU A 514 -21.68 26.69 20.83
CA LEU A 514 -22.12 25.41 21.37
C LEU A 514 -23.56 25.50 21.89
N THR A 515 -24.37 24.54 21.50
CA THR A 515 -25.73 24.35 22.05
C THR A 515 -25.83 22.97 22.67
N VAL A 516 -26.17 22.90 23.95
CA VAL A 516 -26.40 21.64 24.68
C VAL A 516 -27.80 21.66 25.27
N LYS A 517 -28.56 20.60 25.01
CA LYS A 517 -29.94 20.47 25.51
C LYS A 517 -30.07 19.60 26.75
N GLY A 518 -29.28 18.53 26.86
CA GLY A 518 -29.16 17.71 28.06
C GLY A 518 -28.19 18.32 29.06
N ALA A 519 -27.64 17.49 29.95
CA ALA A 519 -26.64 17.84 30.94
C ALA A 519 -25.32 18.27 30.29
N TYR A 520 -24.61 19.20 30.93
CA TYR A 520 -23.23 19.56 30.63
C TYR A 520 -22.43 19.37 31.92
N LEU A 521 -21.67 18.28 31.99
CA LEU A 521 -20.97 17.85 33.21
C LEU A 521 -19.60 17.31 32.83
N GLY A 522 -18.57 17.63 33.62
CA GLY A 522 -17.18 17.21 33.35
C GLY A 522 -16.60 17.71 32.02
N SER A 523 -17.33 18.53 31.28
CA SER A 523 -17.00 18.97 29.92
C SER A 523 -16.40 20.38 29.91
N ILE A 524 -15.49 20.62 28.96
CA ILE A 524 -14.76 21.88 28.81
C ILE A 524 -15.05 22.46 27.43
N ALA A 525 -15.41 23.74 27.38
CA ALA A 525 -15.46 24.51 26.15
C ALA A 525 -14.44 25.65 26.25
N ALA A 526 -13.43 25.63 25.39
CA ALA A 526 -12.33 26.56 25.39
C ALA A 526 -12.22 27.23 24.02
N ALA A 527 -12.19 28.56 24.01
CA ALA A 527 -12.07 29.36 22.78
C ALA A 527 -10.79 30.21 22.81
N ALA A 528 -9.86 29.90 21.91
CA ALA A 528 -8.53 30.52 21.81
C ALA A 528 -7.77 30.48 23.15
N VAL A 529 -7.66 29.28 23.73
CA VAL A 529 -6.98 29.04 25.00
C VAL A 529 -5.84 28.07 24.80
N ASN A 530 -4.65 28.44 25.28
CA ASN A 530 -3.53 27.53 25.43
C ASN A 530 -3.52 27.00 26.88
N PRO A 531 -3.69 25.68 27.11
CA PRO A 531 -3.72 25.08 28.44
C PRO A 531 -2.35 25.02 29.13
N GLY A 532 -1.30 25.53 28.49
CA GLY A 532 0.03 25.55 29.06
C GLY A 532 0.70 24.18 29.06
N SER A 533 1.59 23.98 30.02
CA SER A 533 2.52 22.86 30.06
C SER A 533 1.95 21.60 30.72
N ASP A 534 0.95 21.75 31.60
CA ASP A 534 0.30 20.62 32.27
C ASP A 534 -0.84 20.00 31.43
N LEU A 535 -1.21 20.65 30.32
CA LEU A 535 -2.25 20.25 29.38
C LEU A 535 -3.65 20.12 30.01
N ALA A 536 -3.84 20.74 31.18
CA ALA A 536 -5.09 20.74 31.91
C ALA A 536 -5.70 22.14 31.89
N TYR A 537 -7.01 22.23 31.65
CA TYR A 537 -7.72 23.51 31.72
C TYR A 537 -8.17 23.83 33.15
N PHE A 538 -8.35 25.12 33.40
CA PHE A 538 -8.60 25.74 34.70
C PHE A 538 -7.42 25.66 35.67
N THR A 539 -6.20 25.74 35.15
CA THR A 539 -4.95 25.74 35.90
C THR A 539 -4.28 27.12 35.83
N ALA A 540 -3.11 27.26 36.44
CA ALA A 540 -2.46 28.57 36.57
C ALA A 540 -1.63 28.97 35.34
N ASP A 541 -1.29 28.02 34.47
CA ASP A 541 -0.54 28.22 33.23
C ASP A 541 -1.43 28.30 31.98
N ASP A 542 -2.75 28.21 32.13
CA ASP A 542 -3.73 28.61 31.12
C ASP A 542 -3.48 30.06 30.65
N SER A 543 -3.45 30.28 29.34
CA SER A 543 -3.24 31.61 28.75
C SER A 543 -4.13 31.87 27.53
N SER A 544 -4.44 33.13 27.29
CA SER A 544 -5.13 33.54 26.07
C SER A 544 -4.20 33.33 24.86
N ALA A 545 -4.66 32.58 23.87
CA ALA A 545 -3.96 32.49 22.59
C ALA A 545 -4.34 33.66 21.67
N ALA A 546 -5.58 34.15 21.77
CA ALA A 546 -6.11 35.28 21.03
C ALA A 546 -7.48 35.74 21.58
N ASP A 547 -7.95 36.90 21.12
CA ASP A 547 -9.29 37.43 21.40
C ASP A 547 -10.38 36.62 20.67
N ALA A 548 -11.06 35.70 21.37
CA ALA A 548 -12.15 34.91 20.81
C ALA A 548 -13.50 35.09 21.54
N VAL A 549 -14.59 34.83 20.81
CA VAL A 549 -15.95 34.83 21.36
C VAL A 549 -16.47 33.41 21.57
N LEU A 550 -16.80 33.09 22.82
CA LEU A 550 -17.48 31.87 23.21
C LEU A 550 -18.98 32.14 23.40
N THR A 551 -19.81 31.47 22.61
CA THR A 551 -21.27 31.55 22.65
C THR A 551 -21.85 30.20 23.03
N VAL A 552 -22.65 30.17 24.10
CA VAL A 552 -23.38 28.95 24.51
C VAL A 552 -24.89 29.15 24.51
N LYS A 553 -25.60 28.06 24.21
CA LYS A 553 -27.05 27.95 24.39
C LYS A 553 -27.37 26.70 25.19
N PHE A 554 -27.58 26.90 26.47
CA PHE A 554 -27.91 25.85 27.43
C PHE A 554 -29.41 25.82 27.72
N SER A 555 -29.96 24.63 27.84
CA SER A 555 -31.37 24.45 28.20
C SER A 555 -31.56 24.55 29.72
N ARG A 556 -32.82 24.45 30.18
CA ARG A 556 -33.11 24.38 31.62
C ARG A 556 -32.50 23.16 32.32
N ASN A 557 -32.12 22.13 31.56
CA ASN A 557 -31.58 20.88 32.10
C ASN A 557 -30.05 20.87 32.17
N THR A 558 -29.37 21.79 31.49
CA THR A 558 -27.93 21.67 31.22
C THR A 558 -27.03 21.86 32.43
N LEU A 559 -27.42 22.74 33.35
CA LEU A 559 -26.72 22.99 34.61
C LEU A 559 -27.63 22.60 35.80
N LEU A 560 -28.21 21.41 35.75
CA LEU A 560 -28.94 20.84 36.90
C LEU A 560 -27.98 20.29 37.96
N GLU A 561 -26.87 19.73 37.51
CA GLU A 561 -25.79 19.21 38.32
C GLU A 561 -24.52 19.99 38.00
N THR A 562 -23.84 20.45 39.04
CA THR A 562 -22.61 21.26 38.97
C THR A 562 -21.46 20.67 39.78
N THR A 563 -21.72 19.54 40.45
CA THR A 563 -20.76 18.76 41.22
C THR A 563 -20.06 17.73 40.34
N HIS A 564 -18.74 17.79 40.30
CA HIS A 564 -17.91 16.84 39.56
C HIS A 564 -16.55 16.65 40.27
N ASP A 565 -15.80 15.61 39.93
CA ASP A 565 -14.50 15.33 40.54
C ASP A 565 -13.42 16.34 40.11
N SER A 566 -13.59 16.93 38.91
CA SER A 566 -12.68 17.90 38.29
C SER A 566 -13.39 19.20 37.95
N LEU A 567 -12.63 20.30 37.84
CA LEU A 567 -13.15 21.56 37.31
C LEU A 567 -13.57 21.40 35.85
N PHE A 568 -14.66 22.05 35.48
CA PHE A 568 -15.21 22.01 34.13
C PHE A 568 -15.98 23.30 33.84
N GLY A 569 -16.26 23.58 32.57
CA GLY A 569 -16.98 24.81 32.20
C GLY A 569 -16.45 25.51 30.96
N LEU A 570 -16.48 26.84 31.00
CA LEU A 570 -16.24 27.70 29.84
C LEU A 570 -14.98 28.57 30.07
N LEU A 571 -14.04 28.54 29.12
CA LEU A 571 -12.87 29.42 29.07
C LEU A 571 -12.82 30.15 27.73
N ALA A 572 -12.41 31.42 27.73
CA ALA A 572 -12.15 32.14 26.50
C ALA A 572 -11.02 33.16 26.68
N GLY A 573 -10.20 33.34 25.65
CA GLY A 573 -9.19 34.39 25.58
C GLY A 573 -9.72 35.82 25.37
N GLY A 574 -11.02 35.97 25.07
CA GLY A 574 -11.67 37.27 24.85
C GLY A 574 -12.97 37.46 25.63
N SER A 575 -14.08 36.88 25.15
CA SER A 575 -15.40 37.04 25.79
C SER A 575 -16.25 35.78 25.81
N ILE A 576 -17.02 35.62 26.88
CA ILE A 576 -18.08 34.61 26.99
C ILE A 576 -19.42 35.34 26.98
N GLN A 577 -20.26 35.07 25.98
CA GLN A 577 -21.56 35.73 25.87
C GLN A 577 -22.48 35.34 27.04
N PRO A 578 -23.10 36.31 27.75
CA PRO A 578 -24.08 36.04 28.78
C PRO A 578 -25.24 35.17 28.28
N PHE A 579 -25.66 34.20 29.08
CA PHE A 579 -26.79 33.33 28.73
C PHE A 579 -27.75 33.13 29.91
N LYS A 580 -28.98 32.73 29.61
CA LYS A 580 -29.98 32.39 30.62
C LYS A 580 -30.23 30.89 30.64
N ALA A 581 -30.11 30.29 31.81
CA ALA A 581 -30.54 28.93 32.09
C ALA A 581 -31.39 28.93 33.36
N ARG A 582 -32.50 28.18 33.36
CA ARG A 582 -33.43 28.10 34.52
C ARG A 582 -33.94 29.46 35.04
N GLY A 583 -34.00 30.48 34.18
CA GLY A 583 -34.40 31.84 34.57
C GLY A 583 -33.31 32.65 35.29
N GLN A 584 -32.13 32.07 35.53
CA GLN A 584 -30.95 32.74 36.05
C GLN A 584 -30.05 33.19 34.91
N LEU A 585 -29.41 34.35 35.08
CA LEU A 585 -28.42 34.91 34.15
C LEU A 585 -27.02 34.45 34.58
N TYR A 586 -26.25 33.93 33.64
CA TYR A 586 -24.88 33.46 33.82
C TYR A 586 -23.93 34.40 33.06
N GLN A 587 -22.89 34.90 33.72
CA GLN A 587 -21.92 35.88 33.20
C GLN A 587 -20.53 35.58 33.76
N ALA A 588 -19.50 35.68 32.93
CA ALA A 588 -18.12 35.50 33.38
C ALA A 588 -17.61 36.77 34.12
N PRO A 589 -16.75 36.62 35.15
CA PRO A 589 -16.31 35.36 35.74
C PRO A 589 -17.39 34.75 36.67
N LEU A 590 -17.46 33.42 36.72
CA LEU A 590 -18.42 32.69 37.57
C LEU A 590 -17.81 31.42 38.15
N ALA A 591 -18.18 31.09 39.38
CA ALA A 591 -17.88 29.81 40.02
C ALA A 591 -19.10 29.29 40.78
N ILE A 592 -19.54 28.06 40.46
CA ILE A 592 -20.63 27.35 41.15
C ILE A 592 -20.16 25.89 41.30
N ASP A 593 -19.97 25.42 42.53
CA ASP A 593 -19.40 24.10 42.83
C ASP A 593 -18.10 23.85 42.04
N GLN A 594 -18.08 22.94 41.05
CA GLN A 594 -16.94 22.70 40.15
C GLN A 594 -17.11 23.36 38.76
N PHE A 595 -18.28 23.89 38.43
CA PHE A 595 -18.50 24.64 37.20
C PHE A 595 -17.85 26.03 37.25
N ARG A 596 -17.14 26.41 36.18
CA ARG A 596 -16.43 27.70 36.05
C ARG A 596 -16.76 28.41 34.73
N MET A 597 -16.75 29.73 34.78
CA MET A 597 -16.66 30.59 33.59
C MET A 597 -15.49 31.55 33.79
N MET A 598 -14.48 31.50 32.93
CA MET A 598 -13.25 32.27 33.08
C MET A 598 -12.89 32.99 31.78
N LEU A 599 -12.42 34.22 31.91
CA LEU A 599 -11.76 34.96 30.84
C LEU A 599 -10.27 34.98 31.16
N LEU A 600 -9.46 34.64 30.17
CA LEU A 600 -8.00 34.68 30.27
C LEU A 600 -7.50 35.99 29.67
N GLU A 601 -6.41 36.50 30.22
CA GLU A 601 -5.70 37.69 29.72
C GLU A 601 -4.65 37.30 28.67
#